data_AF-A0A955BD49-F1
#
_entry.id   AF-A0A955BD49-F1
#
_cell.length_a   1.000
_cell.length_b   1.000
_cell.length_c   1.000
_cell.angle_alpha   90.00
_cell.angle_beta   90.00
_cell.angle_gamma   90.00
#
_symmetry.space_group_name_H-M   'P 1'
#
loop_
_entity.id
_entity.type
_entity.pdbx_description
1 polymer ?
#
loop_
_entity_poly.entity_id
_entity_poly.type
_entity_poly.pdbx_seq_one_letter_code
_entity_poly.pdbx_strand_id
1 'polypeptide(L)'
;EADAMTWLRRVTLDLTGLPPSLDEAREFQSRLANEHSEAHRQQVYADVVDRLLASERYGERWAQHWLDVVRYADTHGFEVNTPRDNAWPYRDYVIDAFNSDKPYDRFVREQLAGDQLHADEATGFLVAAAVLLPGQIGKDDVSIRAARQDALDEIIVGTSATMLGLTLGCARCHDHKFDPLTQRDYYALQAFFAGVEYGDRSIEHSARHGGSRMTRVRERVANLERKLRAYEPAAFDGRVLVIDEQDAAHVQFLQTPNGPGTNPAGAARGYRDDVGTSDRVANLSGGAYTWWNNVAGQDVCLYRPGVAGRFRLWISWGVHGSGVHTRDARYLLDVDGDLQTRTDQKPLAQVDQYYPAGIADGV
;
A
#
# COMPACT_ATOMS: atom_id res chain seq x y z
N GLU A 1 4.02 -17.74 -42.70
CA GLU A 1 3.85 -16.75 -41.61
C GLU A 1 2.46 -16.85 -41.02
N ALA A 2 2.23 -16.33 -39.81
CA ALA A 2 0.90 -16.29 -39.20
C ALA A 2 0.00 -15.28 -39.93
N ASP A 3 -1.33 -15.46 -39.87
CA ASP A 3 -2.26 -14.45 -40.38
C ASP A 3 -2.15 -13.13 -39.57
N ALA A 4 -2.61 -12.03 -40.16
CA ALA A 4 -2.43 -10.69 -39.60
C ALA A 4 -3.03 -10.53 -38.19
N MET A 5 -4.16 -11.18 -37.91
CA MET A 5 -4.81 -11.06 -36.61
C MET A 5 -4.11 -11.92 -35.55
N THR A 6 -3.63 -13.10 -35.94
CA THR A 6 -2.73 -13.90 -35.08
C THR A 6 -1.43 -13.16 -34.79
N TRP A 7 -0.85 -12.47 -35.78
CA TRP A 7 0.33 -11.63 -35.57
C TRP A 7 0.05 -10.51 -34.56
N LEU A 8 -1.03 -9.75 -34.76
CA LEU A 8 -1.40 -8.64 -33.87
C LEU A 8 -1.59 -9.12 -32.43
N ARG A 9 -2.31 -10.23 -32.24
CA ARG A 9 -2.51 -10.81 -30.91
C ARG A 9 -1.19 -11.20 -30.25
N ARG A 10 -0.28 -11.84 -30.98
CA ARG A 10 1.02 -12.28 -30.44
C ARG A 10 1.88 -11.10 -30.04
N VAL A 11 2.10 -10.15 -30.94
CA VAL A 11 2.97 -8.99 -30.66
C VAL A 11 2.43 -8.15 -29.49
N THR A 12 1.12 -8.01 -29.35
CA THR A 12 0.52 -7.29 -28.22
C THR A 12 0.72 -8.04 -26.90
N LEU A 13 0.50 -9.36 -26.88
CA LEU A 13 0.75 -10.17 -25.68
C LEU A 13 2.23 -10.21 -25.30
N ASP A 14 3.12 -10.30 -26.28
CA ASP A 14 4.56 -10.37 -26.04
C ASP A 14 5.08 -9.03 -25.48
N LEU A 15 4.66 -7.90 -26.07
CA LEU A 15 5.15 -6.58 -25.68
C LEU A 15 4.46 -6.00 -24.45
N THR A 16 3.15 -6.21 -24.27
CA THR A 16 2.39 -5.55 -23.19
C THR A 16 1.66 -6.51 -22.26
N GLY A 17 1.75 -7.83 -22.48
CA GLY A 17 1.08 -8.84 -21.65
C GLY A 17 -0.44 -8.90 -21.82
N LEU A 18 -1.02 -8.10 -22.73
CA LEU A 18 -2.46 -7.96 -22.91
C LEU A 18 -2.85 -8.22 -24.37
N PRO A 19 -4.06 -8.75 -24.64
CA PRO A 19 -4.56 -8.81 -26.01
C PRO A 19 -4.91 -7.40 -26.52
N PRO A 20 -4.92 -7.18 -27.85
CA PRO A 20 -5.40 -5.92 -28.41
C PRO A 20 -6.88 -5.73 -28.09
N SER A 21 -7.30 -4.48 -27.91
CA SER A 21 -8.72 -4.14 -27.83
C SER A 21 -9.42 -4.39 -29.17
N LEU A 22 -10.75 -4.52 -29.12
CA LEU A 22 -11.55 -4.70 -30.34
C LEU A 22 -11.40 -3.53 -31.32
N ASP A 23 -11.24 -2.31 -30.81
CA ASP A 23 -11.11 -1.12 -31.65
C ASP A 23 -9.73 -1.08 -32.31
N GLU A 24 -8.65 -1.39 -31.58
CA GLU A 24 -7.30 -1.53 -32.16
C GLU A 24 -7.25 -2.62 -33.23
N ALA A 25 -7.91 -3.76 -33.01
CA ALA A 25 -7.98 -4.85 -33.97
C ALA A 25 -8.71 -4.45 -35.26
N ARG A 26 -9.84 -3.73 -35.13
CA ARG A 26 -10.61 -3.21 -36.27
C ARG A 26 -9.84 -2.14 -37.04
N GLU A 27 -9.18 -1.23 -36.33
CA GLU A 27 -8.36 -0.19 -36.93
C GLU A 27 -7.21 -0.82 -37.72
N PHE A 28 -6.47 -1.74 -37.12
CA PHE A 28 -5.38 -2.47 -37.78
C PHE A 28 -5.85 -3.17 -39.05
N GLN A 29 -6.96 -3.91 -38.98
CA GLN A 29 -7.52 -4.61 -40.14
C GLN A 29 -7.95 -3.65 -41.25
N SER A 30 -8.60 -2.53 -40.89
CA SER A 30 -9.03 -1.50 -41.83
C SER A 30 -7.82 -0.86 -42.54
N ARG A 31 -6.79 -0.47 -41.77
CA ARG A 31 -5.55 0.11 -42.32
C ARG A 31 -4.87 -0.85 -43.28
N LEU A 32 -4.75 -2.13 -42.91
CA LEU A 32 -4.15 -3.16 -43.79
C LEU A 32 -4.94 -3.43 -45.07
N ALA A 33 -6.27 -3.32 -45.03
CA ALA A 33 -7.12 -3.53 -46.19
C ALA A 33 -7.04 -2.38 -47.22
N ASN A 34 -6.76 -1.16 -46.75
CA ASN A 34 -6.67 0.04 -47.58
C ASN A 34 -5.28 0.27 -48.20
N GLU A 35 -4.26 -0.49 -47.77
CA GLU A 35 -2.90 -0.36 -48.29
C GLU A 35 -2.56 -1.41 -49.35
N HIS A 36 -2.21 -0.94 -50.55
CA HIS A 36 -1.94 -1.79 -51.73
C HIS A 36 -0.46 -2.04 -51.98
N SER A 37 0.44 -1.24 -51.37
CA SER A 37 1.89 -1.44 -51.50
C SER A 37 2.44 -2.23 -50.32
N GLU A 38 3.40 -3.11 -50.59
CA GLU A 38 4.06 -3.89 -49.53
C GLU A 38 4.77 -2.96 -48.53
N ALA A 39 5.38 -1.88 -49.01
CA ALA A 39 6.06 -0.89 -48.16
C ALA A 39 5.09 -0.24 -47.16
N HIS A 40 3.90 0.16 -47.60
CA HIS A 40 2.91 0.76 -46.69
C HIS A 40 2.32 -0.28 -45.73
N ARG A 41 2.10 -1.51 -46.18
CA ARG A 41 1.69 -2.60 -45.28
C ARG A 41 2.71 -2.80 -44.17
N GLN A 42 4.00 -2.84 -44.50
CA GLN A 42 5.08 -2.95 -43.53
C GLN A 42 5.11 -1.78 -42.56
N GLN A 43 4.80 -0.55 -43.02
CA GLN A 43 4.65 0.61 -42.14
C GLN A 43 3.50 0.43 -41.14
N VAL A 44 2.35 -0.14 -41.55
CA VAL A 44 1.24 -0.42 -40.61
C VAL A 44 1.67 -1.38 -39.50
N TYR A 45 2.48 -2.41 -39.82
CA TYR A 45 3.05 -3.31 -38.80
C TYR A 45 4.03 -2.57 -37.87
N ALA A 46 4.91 -1.73 -38.42
CA ALA A 46 5.86 -0.94 -37.65
C ALA A 46 5.16 0.03 -36.68
N ASP A 47 4.14 0.75 -37.14
CA ASP A 47 3.36 1.69 -36.33
C ASP A 47 2.71 1.00 -35.11
N VAL A 48 2.27 -0.25 -35.28
CA VAL A 48 1.74 -1.05 -34.17
C VAL A 48 2.84 -1.34 -33.15
N VAL A 49 4.02 -1.77 -33.61
CA VAL A 49 5.16 -2.06 -32.72
C VAL A 49 5.58 -0.79 -31.98
N ASP A 50 5.75 0.32 -32.68
CA ASP A 50 6.15 1.60 -32.08
C ASP A 50 5.15 2.06 -31.01
N ARG A 51 3.85 1.92 -31.29
CA ARG A 51 2.78 2.24 -30.33
C ARG A 51 2.83 1.33 -29.09
N LEU A 52 3.12 0.05 -29.27
CA LEU A 52 3.23 -0.90 -28.16
C LEU A 52 4.47 -0.65 -27.31
N LEU A 53 5.62 -0.35 -27.94
CA LEU A 53 6.86 0.00 -27.25
C LEU A 53 6.73 1.34 -26.49
N ALA A 54 5.94 2.29 -26.99
CA ALA A 54 5.67 3.56 -26.33
C ALA A 54 4.64 3.47 -25.17
N SER A 55 4.02 2.31 -24.94
CA SER A 55 3.03 2.10 -23.88
C SER A 55 3.70 1.86 -22.52
N GLU A 56 3.19 2.45 -21.45
CA GLU A 56 3.67 2.15 -20.07
C GLU A 56 3.60 0.64 -19.72
N ARG A 57 2.68 -0.09 -20.38
CA ARG A 57 2.51 -1.54 -20.23
C ARG A 57 3.71 -2.34 -20.74
N TYR A 58 4.52 -1.77 -21.63
CA TYR A 58 5.74 -2.40 -22.12
C TYR A 58 6.70 -2.63 -20.96
N GLY A 59 6.99 -1.58 -20.17
CA GLY A 59 7.84 -1.67 -18.99
C GLY A 59 7.28 -2.61 -17.93
N GLU A 60 5.95 -2.61 -17.69
CA GLU A 60 5.32 -3.56 -16.76
C GLU A 60 5.55 -5.02 -17.19
N ARG A 61 5.39 -5.31 -18.49
CA ARG A 61 5.57 -6.66 -19.04
C ARG A 61 7.04 -7.10 -19.02
N TRP A 62 7.94 -6.26 -19.49
CA TRP A 62 9.36 -6.60 -19.58
C TRP A 62 10.07 -6.59 -18.23
N ALA A 63 9.64 -5.74 -17.30
CA ALA A 63 10.10 -5.78 -15.92
C ALA A 63 9.80 -7.13 -15.26
N GLN A 64 8.66 -7.78 -15.55
CA GLN A 64 8.36 -9.10 -15.02
C GLN A 64 9.48 -10.11 -15.32
N HIS A 65 9.97 -10.14 -16.57
CA HIS A 65 11.06 -11.02 -16.96
C HIS A 65 12.35 -10.75 -16.18
N TRP A 66 12.66 -9.47 -15.94
CA TRP A 66 13.81 -9.10 -15.12
C TRP A 66 13.62 -9.48 -13.65
N LEU A 67 12.43 -9.22 -13.10
CA LEU A 67 12.09 -9.52 -11.71
C LEU A 67 12.13 -11.03 -11.43
N ASP A 68 11.74 -11.86 -12.41
CA ASP A 68 11.91 -13.31 -12.35
C ASP A 68 13.41 -13.70 -12.30
N VAL A 69 14.24 -13.09 -13.14
CA VAL A 69 15.70 -13.36 -13.21
C VAL A 69 16.41 -13.00 -11.90
N VAL A 70 16.06 -11.86 -11.30
CA VAL A 70 16.66 -11.41 -10.02
C VAL A 70 16.00 -12.06 -8.80
N ARG A 71 15.01 -12.94 -9.01
CA ARG A 71 14.29 -13.67 -7.98
C ARG A 71 13.59 -12.73 -6.99
N TYR A 72 13.03 -11.64 -7.50
CA TYR A 72 12.29 -10.66 -6.70
C TYR A 72 11.12 -11.35 -5.98
N ALA A 73 10.94 -11.02 -4.70
CA ALA A 73 9.82 -11.48 -3.90
C ALA A 73 9.25 -10.35 -3.04
N ASP A 74 7.92 -10.28 -2.98
CA ASP A 74 7.19 -9.39 -2.06
C ASP A 74 7.16 -9.91 -0.61
N THR A 75 7.84 -11.03 -0.34
CA THR A 75 7.97 -11.63 1.00
C THR A 75 9.40 -12.15 1.24
N HIS A 76 9.75 -12.42 2.50
CA HIS A 76 11.02 -13.04 2.85
C HIS A 76 11.10 -14.54 2.52
N GLY A 77 9.98 -15.17 2.15
CA GLY A 77 9.91 -16.61 1.88
C GLY A 77 10.14 -17.47 3.12
N PHE A 78 10.47 -18.75 2.88
CA PHE A 78 10.78 -19.74 3.92
C PHE A 78 9.65 -19.93 4.97
N GLU A 79 10.00 -20.38 6.18
CA GLU A 79 9.04 -20.86 7.20
C GLU A 79 8.19 -19.74 7.84
N VAL A 80 8.70 -18.50 7.87
CA VAL A 80 8.02 -17.35 8.50
C VAL A 80 7.28 -16.48 7.45
N ASN A 81 7.69 -16.55 6.18
CA ASN A 81 7.12 -15.87 5.00
C ASN A 81 6.50 -14.50 5.26
N THR A 82 7.27 -13.60 5.88
CA THR A 82 6.78 -12.25 6.23
C THR A 82 6.71 -11.34 5.00
N PRO A 83 5.69 -10.46 4.90
CA PRO A 83 5.62 -9.45 3.85
C PRO A 83 6.82 -8.49 3.85
N ARG A 84 7.15 -7.96 2.68
CA ARG A 84 8.13 -6.87 2.47
C ARG A 84 7.39 -5.63 1.97
N ASP A 85 6.87 -4.83 2.91
CA ASP A 85 6.00 -3.68 2.61
C ASP A 85 6.67 -2.60 1.75
N ASN A 86 8.00 -2.61 1.68
CA ASN A 86 8.84 -1.67 0.92
C ASN A 86 9.64 -2.32 -0.23
N ALA A 87 9.24 -3.49 -0.74
CA ALA A 87 9.90 -4.09 -1.91
C ALA A 87 9.55 -3.38 -3.23
N TRP A 88 8.37 -2.74 -3.29
CA TRP A 88 7.82 -2.09 -4.48
C TRP A 88 8.69 -0.98 -5.12
N PRO A 89 9.51 -0.18 -4.41
CA PRO A 89 10.31 0.86 -5.06
C PRO A 89 11.31 0.29 -6.08
N TYR A 90 11.92 -0.87 -5.78
CA TYR A 90 12.80 -1.55 -6.73
C TYR A 90 12.04 -2.05 -7.96
N ARG A 91 10.86 -2.66 -7.75
CA ARG A 91 9.98 -3.09 -8.85
C ARG A 91 9.63 -1.92 -9.77
N ASP A 92 9.21 -0.80 -9.19
CA ASP A 92 8.81 0.38 -9.96
C ASP A 92 10.03 1.01 -10.68
N TYR A 93 11.21 1.02 -10.05
CA TYR A 93 12.46 1.41 -10.72
C TYR A 93 12.77 0.56 -11.97
N VAL A 94 12.57 -0.76 -11.90
CA VAL A 94 12.79 -1.64 -13.05
C VAL A 94 11.79 -1.34 -14.17
N ILE A 95 10.51 -1.16 -13.83
CA ILE A 95 9.46 -0.78 -14.79
C ILE A 95 9.83 0.53 -15.50
N ASP A 96 10.23 1.55 -14.74
CA ASP A 96 10.62 2.84 -15.27
C ASP A 96 11.89 2.76 -16.12
N ALA A 97 12.85 1.90 -15.77
CA ALA A 97 14.07 1.69 -16.55
C ALA A 97 13.77 1.12 -17.94
N PHE A 98 12.84 0.17 -18.05
CA PHE A 98 12.39 -0.36 -19.35
C PHE A 98 11.60 0.68 -20.16
N ASN A 99 10.65 1.38 -19.52
CA ASN A 99 9.83 2.39 -20.21
C ASN A 99 10.64 3.59 -20.71
N SER A 100 11.75 3.92 -20.05
CA SER A 100 12.65 5.02 -20.44
C SER A 100 13.80 4.59 -21.36
N ASP A 101 13.81 3.34 -21.83
CA ASP A 101 14.89 2.75 -22.63
C ASP A 101 16.27 3.01 -22.00
N LYS A 102 16.39 2.74 -20.70
CA LYS A 102 17.63 3.03 -19.96
C LYS A 102 18.79 2.23 -20.54
N PRO A 103 19.94 2.87 -20.85
CA PRO A 103 21.11 2.16 -21.32
C PRO A 103 21.50 1.02 -20.37
N TYR A 104 21.75 -0.17 -20.93
CA TYR A 104 21.99 -1.38 -20.15
C TYR A 104 23.18 -1.25 -19.17
N ASP A 105 24.26 -0.60 -19.61
CA ASP A 105 25.45 -0.36 -18.77
C ASP A 105 25.12 0.49 -17.54
N ARG A 106 24.26 1.50 -17.71
CA ARG A 106 23.75 2.34 -16.63
C ARG A 106 22.82 1.55 -15.72
N PHE A 107 21.90 0.78 -16.29
CA PHE A 107 20.94 -0.05 -15.55
C PHE A 107 21.66 -1.03 -14.61
N VAL A 108 22.65 -1.78 -15.12
CA VAL A 108 23.45 -2.72 -14.32
C VAL A 108 24.26 -2.01 -13.23
N ARG A 109 24.89 -0.86 -13.55
CA ARG A 109 25.70 -0.12 -12.58
C ARG A 109 24.85 0.44 -11.44
N GLU A 110 23.68 0.99 -11.74
CA GLU A 110 22.73 1.47 -10.74
C GLU A 110 22.25 0.33 -9.82
N GLN A 111 22.09 -0.90 -10.32
CA GLN A 111 21.71 -2.01 -9.44
C GLN A 111 22.78 -2.43 -8.42
N LEU A 112 24.07 -2.26 -8.74
CA LEU A 112 25.17 -2.64 -7.85
C LEU A 112 25.60 -1.51 -6.91
N ALA A 113 25.35 -0.25 -7.27
CA ALA A 113 25.84 0.94 -6.55
C ALA A 113 24.87 2.12 -6.61
N GLY A 114 23.57 1.85 -6.67
CA GLY A 114 22.51 2.87 -6.85
C GLY A 114 22.51 3.94 -5.78
N ASP A 115 22.83 3.56 -4.55
CA ASP A 115 23.01 4.42 -3.39
C ASP A 115 24.13 5.46 -3.56
N GLN A 116 25.13 5.16 -4.38
CA GLN A 116 26.21 6.09 -4.73
C GLN A 116 25.93 6.88 -6.01
N LEU A 117 24.89 6.49 -6.76
CA LEU A 117 24.55 7.03 -8.07
C LEU A 117 23.23 7.81 -8.09
N HIS A 118 22.66 8.11 -6.92
CA HIS A 118 21.36 8.77 -6.77
C HIS A 118 20.21 7.99 -7.42
N ALA A 119 20.31 6.66 -7.39
CA ALA A 119 19.32 5.68 -7.84
C ALA A 119 19.10 4.65 -6.72
N ASP A 120 18.84 5.13 -5.50
CA ASP A 120 18.69 4.34 -4.28
C ASP A 120 17.77 3.13 -4.44
N GLU A 121 16.67 3.27 -5.19
CA GLU A 121 15.71 2.20 -5.48
C GLU A 121 16.37 1.01 -6.18
N ALA A 122 17.34 1.28 -7.06
CA ALA A 122 18.03 0.27 -7.85
C ALA A 122 18.87 -0.69 -7.00
N THR A 123 19.42 -0.19 -5.88
CA THR A 123 20.19 -1.01 -4.92
C THR A 123 19.35 -2.12 -4.29
N GLY A 124 18.02 -2.03 -4.38
CA GLY A 124 17.10 -3.11 -4.02
C GLY A 124 17.41 -4.44 -4.72
N PHE A 125 18.10 -4.43 -5.87
CA PHE A 125 18.63 -5.62 -6.53
C PHE A 125 19.40 -6.55 -5.59
N LEU A 126 20.30 -5.99 -4.77
CA LEU A 126 21.16 -6.77 -3.89
C LEU A 126 20.35 -7.53 -2.82
N VAL A 127 19.14 -7.07 -2.51
CA VAL A 127 18.28 -7.66 -1.48
C VAL A 127 16.96 -8.20 -2.03
N ALA A 128 16.83 -8.30 -3.36
CA ALA A 128 15.59 -8.66 -4.04
C ALA A 128 15.16 -10.11 -3.72
N ALA A 129 16.11 -11.02 -3.61
CA ALA A 129 15.87 -12.43 -3.32
C ALA A 129 15.31 -12.65 -1.90
N ALA A 130 14.42 -13.63 -1.77
CA ALA A 130 13.94 -14.14 -0.49
C ALA A 130 15.09 -14.77 0.30
N VAL A 131 15.22 -14.43 1.57
CA VAL A 131 16.24 -14.98 2.48
C VAL A 131 15.74 -14.93 3.92
N LEU A 132 16.15 -15.93 4.71
CA LEU A 132 16.00 -15.90 6.16
C LEU A 132 17.04 -14.97 6.78
N LEU A 133 16.56 -13.94 7.48
CA LEU A 133 17.40 -12.95 8.12
C LEU A 133 17.97 -13.46 9.45
N PRO A 134 19.12 -12.92 9.89
CA PRO A 134 19.64 -13.20 11.23
C PRO A 134 18.58 -13.00 12.32
N GLY A 135 18.46 -13.98 13.22
CA GLY A 135 17.44 -13.98 14.27
C GLY A 135 16.12 -14.67 13.88
N GLN A 136 15.90 -15.01 12.59
CA GLN A 136 14.74 -15.78 12.14
C GLN A 136 14.97 -17.31 12.18
N ILE A 137 16.20 -17.76 11.92
CA ILE A 137 16.61 -19.18 12.05
C ILE A 137 16.80 -19.57 13.52
N GLY A 138 17.40 -18.67 14.29
CA GLY A 138 17.75 -18.86 15.69
C GLY A 138 18.40 -17.59 16.24
N LYS A 139 18.32 -17.40 17.57
CA LYS A 139 18.85 -16.20 18.25
C LYS A 139 20.25 -16.39 18.82
N ASP A 140 20.83 -17.58 18.71
CA ASP A 140 22.20 -17.84 19.11
C ASP A 140 23.21 -17.37 18.05
N ASP A 141 24.45 -17.13 18.49
CA ASP A 141 25.52 -16.59 17.64
C ASP A 141 25.88 -17.48 16.44
N VAL A 142 25.65 -18.80 16.52
CA VAL A 142 25.93 -19.71 15.41
C VAL A 142 24.86 -19.51 14.33
N SER A 143 23.59 -19.50 14.71
CA SER A 143 22.47 -19.26 13.80
C SER A 143 22.54 -17.88 13.12
N ILE A 144 22.88 -16.84 13.88
CA ILE A 144 23.03 -15.47 13.34
C ILE A 144 24.15 -15.41 12.29
N ARG A 145 25.31 -16.03 12.56
CA ARG A 145 26.43 -16.06 11.60
C ARG A 145 26.11 -16.89 10.36
N ALA A 146 25.39 -18.00 10.51
CA ALA A 146 24.94 -18.82 9.39
C ALA A 146 24.00 -18.02 8.47
N ALA A 147 22.96 -17.39 9.04
CA ALA A 147 22.04 -16.54 8.29
C ALA A 147 22.75 -15.40 7.55
N ARG A 148 23.77 -14.79 8.17
CA ARG A 148 24.59 -13.76 7.50
C ARG A 148 25.34 -14.31 6.29
N GLN A 149 25.92 -15.51 6.41
CA GLN A 149 26.62 -16.14 5.29
C GLN A 149 25.67 -16.53 4.16
N ASP A 150 24.46 -16.97 4.48
CA ASP A 150 23.44 -17.30 3.48
C ASP A 150 22.91 -16.03 2.77
N ALA A 151 22.72 -14.93 3.50
CA ALA A 151 22.38 -13.64 2.88
C ALA A 151 23.46 -13.12 1.91
N LEU A 152 24.74 -13.28 2.25
CA LEU A 152 25.84 -12.92 1.36
C LEU A 152 25.92 -13.87 0.15
N ASP A 153 25.68 -15.16 0.35
CA ASP A 153 25.63 -16.14 -0.75
C ASP A 153 24.50 -15.80 -1.73
N GLU A 154 23.32 -15.40 -1.25
CA GLU A 154 22.22 -14.99 -2.13
C GLU A 154 22.57 -13.77 -3.00
N ILE A 155 23.29 -12.78 -2.45
CA ILE A 155 23.79 -11.63 -3.20
C ILE A 155 24.77 -12.09 -4.29
N ILE A 156 25.69 -13.00 -3.96
CA ILE A 156 26.71 -13.50 -4.87
C ILE A 156 26.07 -14.30 -6.01
N VAL A 157 25.20 -15.25 -5.67
CA VAL A 157 24.49 -16.10 -6.63
C VAL A 157 23.61 -15.23 -7.54
N GLY A 158 22.88 -14.27 -6.97
CA GLY A 158 22.06 -13.34 -7.75
C GLY A 158 22.90 -12.52 -8.72
N THR A 159 23.99 -11.93 -8.23
CA THR A 159 24.89 -11.11 -9.06
C THR A 159 25.57 -11.93 -10.15
N SER A 160 26.14 -13.09 -9.81
CA SER A 160 26.87 -13.91 -10.77
C SER A 160 25.94 -14.51 -11.83
N ALA A 161 24.77 -15.01 -11.43
CA ALA A 161 23.82 -15.60 -12.38
C ALA A 161 23.18 -14.54 -13.29
N THR A 162 22.71 -13.42 -12.72
CA THR A 162 22.04 -12.38 -13.50
C THR A 162 22.99 -11.59 -14.39
N MET A 163 24.16 -11.19 -13.88
CA MET A 163 25.04 -10.24 -14.60
C MET A 163 26.14 -10.94 -15.40
N LEU A 164 26.63 -12.08 -14.91
CA LEU A 164 27.76 -12.79 -15.56
C LEU A 164 27.30 -14.07 -16.28
N GLY A 165 26.08 -14.56 -16.02
CA GLY A 165 25.63 -15.86 -16.52
C GLY A 165 26.41 -17.03 -15.91
N LEU A 166 27.01 -16.86 -14.73
CA LEU A 166 27.87 -17.84 -14.06
C LEU A 166 27.24 -18.41 -12.79
N THR A 167 27.36 -19.72 -12.60
CA THR A 167 26.87 -20.45 -11.41
C THR A 167 27.90 -20.46 -10.28
N LEU A 168 28.35 -19.29 -9.84
CA LEU A 168 29.43 -19.17 -8.85
C LEU A 168 29.08 -19.77 -7.48
N GLY A 169 27.80 -20.01 -7.17
CA GLY A 169 27.38 -20.61 -5.89
C GLY A 169 28.02 -21.97 -5.58
N CYS A 170 28.36 -22.80 -6.59
CA CYS A 170 29.11 -24.04 -6.34
C CYS A 170 30.50 -23.79 -5.76
N ALA A 171 31.09 -22.63 -6.08
CA ALA A 171 32.42 -22.25 -5.61
C ALA A 171 32.49 -21.93 -4.10
N ARG A 172 31.33 -21.86 -3.42
CA ARG A 172 31.25 -21.65 -1.96
C ARG A 172 32.03 -22.72 -1.18
N CYS A 173 31.90 -23.98 -1.56
CA CYS A 173 32.45 -25.11 -0.79
C CYS A 173 33.70 -25.75 -1.40
N HIS A 174 33.88 -25.63 -2.72
CA HIS A 174 35.00 -26.22 -3.48
C HIS A 174 35.18 -25.44 -4.79
N ASP A 175 36.29 -25.58 -5.51
CA ASP A 175 36.44 -24.93 -6.82
C ASP A 175 35.31 -25.33 -7.80
N HIS A 176 34.88 -24.41 -8.67
CA HIS A 176 33.75 -24.64 -9.56
C HIS A 176 33.98 -25.87 -10.46
N LYS A 177 32.94 -26.69 -10.63
CA LYS A 177 33.07 -28.02 -11.25
C LYS A 177 33.53 -27.96 -12.71
N PHE A 178 33.08 -26.97 -13.46
CA PHE A 178 33.27 -26.90 -14.92
C PHE A 178 34.03 -25.65 -15.39
N ASP A 179 34.05 -24.60 -14.57
CA ASP A 179 34.63 -23.31 -14.95
C ASP A 179 35.90 -23.08 -14.13
N PRO A 180 36.89 -22.33 -14.65
CA PRO A 180 38.14 -22.06 -13.96
C PRO A 180 37.96 -20.98 -12.87
N LEU A 181 36.98 -21.17 -12.00
CA LEU A 181 36.63 -20.28 -10.89
C LEU A 181 36.93 -21.02 -9.59
N THR A 182 37.80 -20.44 -8.78
CA THR A 182 38.23 -21.05 -7.53
C THR A 182 37.31 -20.65 -6.39
N GLN A 183 37.35 -21.40 -5.29
CA GLN A 183 36.73 -21.00 -4.03
C GLN A 183 37.27 -19.62 -3.55
N ARG A 184 38.53 -19.32 -3.85
CA ARG A 184 39.12 -18.01 -3.55
C ARG A 184 38.42 -16.89 -4.31
N ASP A 185 38.04 -17.11 -5.57
CA ASP A 185 37.32 -16.10 -6.37
C ASP A 185 35.92 -15.84 -5.79
N TYR A 186 35.22 -16.88 -5.33
CA TYR A 186 33.95 -16.74 -4.62
C TYR A 186 34.09 -15.85 -3.38
N TYR A 187 35.05 -16.15 -2.50
CA TYR A 187 35.23 -15.36 -1.27
C TYR A 187 35.81 -13.96 -1.53
N ALA A 188 36.59 -13.78 -2.61
CA ALA A 188 37.01 -12.45 -3.05
C ALA A 188 35.81 -11.61 -3.50
N LEU A 189 34.86 -12.20 -4.23
CA LEU A 189 33.62 -11.52 -4.61
C LEU A 189 32.74 -11.23 -3.39
N GLN A 190 32.61 -12.20 -2.46
CA GLN A 190 31.89 -12.00 -1.20
C GLN A 190 32.43 -10.78 -0.43
N ALA A 191 33.74 -10.56 -0.43
CA ALA A 191 34.36 -9.44 0.28
C ALA A 191 33.87 -8.07 -0.22
N PHE A 192 33.51 -7.92 -1.50
CA PHE A 192 32.92 -6.67 -2.03
C PHE A 192 31.53 -6.39 -1.44
N PHE A 193 30.74 -7.44 -1.21
CA PHE A 193 29.37 -7.34 -0.68
C PHE A 193 29.29 -7.48 0.84
N ALA A 194 30.42 -7.72 1.53
CA ALA A 194 30.46 -7.98 2.96
C ALA A 194 29.86 -6.84 3.82
N GLY A 195 29.79 -5.61 3.28
CA GLY A 195 29.15 -4.45 3.92
C GLY A 195 27.65 -4.28 3.64
N VAL A 196 27.04 -5.09 2.76
CA VAL A 196 25.61 -4.99 2.41
C VAL A 196 24.77 -5.68 3.47
N GLU A 197 23.81 -4.99 4.06
CA GLU A 197 22.88 -5.55 5.05
C GLU A 197 21.44 -5.49 4.54
N TYR A 198 20.65 -6.51 4.86
CA TYR A 198 19.21 -6.48 4.64
C TYR A 198 18.56 -5.62 5.72
N GLY A 199 17.81 -4.61 5.32
CA GLY A 199 17.10 -3.74 6.23
C GLY A 199 16.41 -2.59 5.50
N ASP A 200 15.71 -1.77 6.27
CA ASP A 200 14.99 -0.63 5.75
C ASP A 200 15.88 0.61 5.75
N ARG A 201 15.87 1.34 4.63
CA ARG A 201 16.49 2.67 4.52
C ARG A 201 15.51 3.67 3.94
N SER A 202 15.71 4.94 4.29
CA SER A 202 15.09 6.02 3.53
C SER A 202 15.73 6.10 2.14
N ILE A 203 14.91 6.40 1.14
CA ILE A 203 15.29 6.57 -0.26
C ILE A 203 15.24 8.06 -0.57
N GLU A 204 16.33 8.64 -1.09
CA GLU A 204 16.42 10.09 -1.35
C GLU A 204 15.42 10.61 -2.41
N HIS A 205 14.75 9.72 -3.16
CA HIS A 205 14.01 10.09 -4.39
C HIS A 205 12.47 10.02 -4.32
N SER A 206 11.87 9.96 -3.13
CA SER A 206 10.40 10.02 -2.99
C SER A 206 9.73 11.30 -3.57
N ALA A 207 10.52 12.28 -4.04
CA ALA A 207 10.05 13.55 -4.58
C ALA A 207 9.72 13.58 -6.08
N ARG A 208 10.23 12.69 -6.95
CA ARG A 208 10.12 12.93 -8.42
C ARG A 208 8.89 12.34 -9.13
N HIS A 209 8.27 11.27 -8.63
CA HIS A 209 7.08 10.67 -9.28
C HIS A 209 5.87 10.45 -8.35
N GLY A 210 6.08 10.38 -7.03
CA GLY A 210 5.01 10.09 -6.07
C GLY A 210 4.19 11.30 -5.63
N GLY A 211 4.80 12.46 -5.41
CA GLY A 211 4.12 13.62 -4.81
C GLY A 211 2.97 14.18 -5.66
N SER A 212 3.18 14.33 -6.97
CA SER A 212 2.15 14.82 -7.90
C SER A 212 1.00 13.82 -8.08
N ARG A 213 1.33 12.53 -8.25
CA ARG A 213 0.34 11.47 -8.47
C ARG A 213 -0.45 11.18 -7.20
N MET A 214 0.20 11.08 -6.05
CA MET A 214 -0.46 10.87 -4.76
C MET A 214 -1.40 12.02 -4.42
N THR A 215 -0.98 13.27 -4.60
CA THR A 215 -1.85 14.44 -4.38
C THR A 215 -3.05 14.42 -5.33
N ARG A 216 -2.82 14.17 -6.64
CA ARG A 216 -3.90 14.07 -7.62
C ARG A 216 -4.87 12.92 -7.31
N VAL A 217 -4.37 11.77 -6.86
CA VAL A 217 -5.19 10.63 -6.45
C VAL A 217 -5.98 10.96 -5.19
N ARG A 218 -5.35 11.56 -4.16
CA ARG A 218 -6.05 11.99 -2.93
C ARG A 218 -7.15 13.01 -3.22
N GLU A 219 -6.87 14.00 -4.08
CA GLU A 219 -7.87 14.96 -4.53
C GLU A 219 -9.02 14.28 -5.28
N ARG A 220 -8.70 13.30 -6.13
CA ARG A 220 -9.71 12.54 -6.87
C ARG A 220 -10.55 11.64 -5.96
N VAL A 221 -9.94 10.99 -4.96
CA VAL A 221 -10.63 10.22 -3.92
C VAL A 221 -11.57 11.13 -3.14
N ALA A 222 -11.07 12.25 -2.60
CA ALA A 222 -11.90 13.21 -1.87
C ALA A 222 -13.06 13.77 -2.70
N ASN A 223 -12.86 13.97 -4.02
CA ASN A 223 -13.92 14.39 -4.94
C ASN A 223 -14.95 13.27 -5.16
N LEU A 224 -14.50 12.03 -5.40
CA LEU A 224 -15.37 10.88 -5.57
C LEU A 224 -16.18 10.58 -4.30
N GLU A 225 -15.56 10.63 -3.13
CA GLU A 225 -16.22 10.50 -1.83
C GLU A 225 -17.30 11.58 -1.65
N ARG A 226 -17.00 12.84 -1.98
CA ARG A 226 -17.99 13.94 -1.92
C ARG A 226 -19.18 13.71 -2.85
N LYS A 227 -18.93 13.19 -4.05
CA LYS A 227 -19.99 12.81 -5.00
C LYS A 227 -20.79 11.62 -4.49
N LEU A 228 -20.14 10.64 -3.88
CA LEU A 228 -20.78 9.43 -3.38
C LEU A 228 -21.70 9.73 -2.19
N ARG A 229 -21.33 10.67 -1.30
CA ARG A 229 -22.17 11.12 -0.17
C ARG A 229 -23.58 11.55 -0.59
N ALA A 230 -23.78 12.06 -1.80
CA ALA A 230 -25.11 12.46 -2.30
C ALA A 230 -26.01 11.26 -2.66
N TYR A 231 -25.42 10.09 -2.90
CA TYR A 231 -26.12 8.84 -3.25
C TYR A 231 -26.16 7.84 -2.09
N GLU A 232 -25.46 8.12 -0.99
CA GLU A 232 -25.53 7.29 0.20
C GLU A 232 -26.92 7.45 0.86
N PRO A 233 -27.67 6.34 1.05
CA PRO A 233 -28.94 6.40 1.75
C PRO A 233 -28.73 6.85 3.21
N ALA A 234 -29.69 7.63 3.74
CA ALA A 234 -29.62 8.18 5.09
C ALA A 234 -29.39 7.10 6.17
N ALA A 235 -29.91 5.89 5.98
CA ALA A 235 -29.59 4.70 6.78
C ALA A 235 -29.66 3.42 5.93
N PHE A 236 -28.72 2.51 6.12
CA PHE A 236 -28.75 1.13 5.61
C PHE A 236 -27.96 0.19 6.54
N ASP A 237 -28.19 -1.11 6.41
CA ASP A 237 -27.55 -2.13 7.26
C ASP A 237 -26.02 -2.10 7.10
N GLY A 238 -25.30 -1.87 8.20
CA GLY A 238 -23.84 -1.84 8.24
C GLY A 238 -23.18 -0.46 8.18
N ARG A 239 -23.96 0.63 8.13
CA ARG A 239 -23.39 2.00 8.24
C ARG A 239 -22.97 2.31 9.67
N VAL A 240 -21.72 2.76 9.85
CA VAL A 240 -21.27 3.39 11.10
C VAL A 240 -21.48 4.90 10.97
N LEU A 241 -22.27 5.46 11.88
CA LEU A 241 -22.51 6.89 11.96
C LEU A 241 -21.56 7.49 13.00
N VAL A 242 -20.72 8.43 12.59
CA VAL A 242 -19.93 9.26 13.50
C VAL A 242 -20.73 10.53 13.75
N ILE A 243 -21.15 10.72 15.01
CA ILE A 243 -21.89 11.91 15.44
C ILE A 243 -20.87 12.97 15.85
N ASP A 244 -20.54 13.87 14.94
CA ASP A 244 -19.57 14.95 15.16
C ASP A 244 -19.95 16.25 14.42
N GLU A 245 -19.11 17.28 14.54
CA GLU A 245 -19.29 18.57 13.88
C GLU A 245 -19.36 18.51 12.34
N GLN A 246 -18.92 17.42 11.71
CA GLN A 246 -18.94 17.26 10.26
C GLN A 246 -20.33 16.88 9.75
N ASP A 247 -21.20 16.33 10.61
CA ASP A 247 -22.62 16.06 10.31
C ASP A 247 -23.55 17.17 10.83
N ALA A 248 -23.23 18.42 10.47
CA ALA A 248 -24.00 19.60 10.89
C ALA A 248 -25.48 19.61 10.44
N ALA A 249 -25.88 18.70 9.53
CA ALA A 249 -27.28 18.53 9.14
C ALA A 249 -28.11 17.85 10.23
N HIS A 250 -27.48 17.02 11.06
CA HIS A 250 -28.14 16.21 12.09
C HIS A 250 -27.65 16.57 13.50
N VAL A 251 -26.46 17.14 13.64
CA VAL A 251 -25.86 17.52 14.91
C VAL A 251 -26.09 18.99 15.21
N GLN A 252 -26.60 19.27 16.41
CA GLN A 252 -26.68 20.61 16.97
C GLN A 252 -25.95 20.65 18.31
N PHE A 253 -24.89 21.46 18.39
CA PHE A 253 -24.25 21.74 19.66
C PHE A 253 -25.06 22.76 20.45
N LEU A 254 -25.44 22.38 21.67
CA LEU A 254 -26.20 23.24 22.58
C LEU A 254 -25.27 24.13 23.41
N GLN A 255 -24.00 23.73 23.53
CA GLN A 255 -22.94 24.45 24.21
C GLN A 255 -21.73 24.59 23.30
N THR A 256 -21.00 25.69 23.46
CA THR A 256 -19.73 25.91 22.76
C THR A 256 -18.74 24.80 23.16
N PRO A 257 -18.26 23.98 22.21
CA PRO A 257 -17.25 22.98 22.51
C PRO A 257 -15.88 23.63 22.76
N ASN A 258 -15.03 22.94 23.51
CA ASN A 258 -13.62 23.31 23.70
C ASN A 258 -12.71 22.73 22.59
N GLY A 259 -13.24 21.84 21.75
CA GLY A 259 -12.51 21.18 20.67
C GLY A 259 -12.27 22.04 19.42
N PRO A 260 -11.62 21.49 18.39
CA PRO A 260 -11.20 20.09 18.30
C PRO A 260 -9.92 19.81 19.10
N GLY A 261 -9.96 18.76 19.93
CA GLY A 261 -8.76 18.10 20.44
C GLY A 261 -8.13 17.23 19.36
N THR A 262 -6.86 16.86 19.53
CA THR A 262 -6.14 15.99 18.57
C THR A 262 -5.79 14.66 19.22
N ASN A 263 -6.01 13.56 18.48
CA ASN A 263 -5.55 12.26 18.92
C ASN A 263 -4.01 12.19 18.85
N PRO A 264 -3.35 11.54 19.82
CA PRO A 264 -1.92 11.27 19.74
C PRO A 264 -1.56 10.51 18.45
N ALA A 265 -0.39 10.79 17.90
CA ALA A 265 0.15 10.03 16.77
C ALA A 265 0.57 8.62 17.22
N GLY A 266 0.40 7.62 16.35
CA GLY A 266 0.76 6.22 16.59
C GLY A 266 -0.41 5.25 16.37
N ALA A 267 -0.12 3.94 16.46
CA ALA A 267 -1.06 2.86 16.19
C ALA A 267 -1.66 2.21 17.46
N ALA A 268 -1.38 2.77 18.65
CA ALA A 268 -1.98 2.29 19.89
C ALA A 268 -3.50 2.55 19.89
N ARG A 269 -4.25 1.80 20.70
CA ARG A 269 -5.72 1.90 20.71
C ARG A 269 -6.20 3.35 20.91
N GLY A 270 -7.00 3.85 19.96
CA GLY A 270 -7.56 5.20 20.00
C GLY A 270 -6.60 6.33 19.59
N TYR A 271 -5.39 5.98 19.13
CA TYR A 271 -4.46 6.93 18.54
C TYR A 271 -4.86 7.20 17.09
N ARG A 272 -4.35 8.29 16.51
CA ARG A 272 -4.73 8.72 15.16
C ARG A 272 -4.52 7.65 14.09
N ASP A 273 -3.47 6.84 14.24
CA ASP A 273 -3.03 5.89 13.22
C ASP A 273 -3.43 4.43 13.60
N ASP A 274 -4.39 4.25 14.51
CA ASP A 274 -4.95 2.95 14.92
C ASP A 274 -5.86 2.37 13.82
N VAL A 275 -5.37 1.34 13.13
CA VAL A 275 -6.07 0.63 12.04
C VAL A 275 -7.07 -0.42 12.53
N GLY A 276 -7.20 -0.64 13.84
CA GLY A 276 -8.07 -1.67 14.40
C GLY A 276 -7.50 -3.09 14.30
N THR A 277 -8.32 -4.08 14.60
CA THR A 277 -8.01 -5.53 14.53
C THR A 277 -9.22 -6.29 13.99
N SER A 278 -9.10 -7.60 13.73
CA SER A 278 -10.21 -8.42 13.22
C SER A 278 -11.46 -8.44 14.14
N ASP A 279 -11.28 -8.11 15.41
CA ASP A 279 -12.30 -8.05 16.45
C ASP A 279 -12.59 -6.62 16.96
N ARG A 280 -11.94 -5.60 16.40
CA ARG A 280 -12.05 -4.20 16.87
C ARG A 280 -12.00 -3.21 15.70
N VAL A 281 -12.94 -2.27 15.70
CA VAL A 281 -12.95 -1.16 14.74
C VAL A 281 -11.70 -0.26 14.91
N ALA A 282 -11.21 0.25 13.78
CA ALA A 282 -10.17 1.28 13.73
C ALA A 282 -10.59 2.57 14.45
N ASN A 283 -9.65 3.51 14.63
CA ASN A 283 -10.03 4.85 15.04
C ASN A 283 -10.84 5.54 13.92
N LEU A 284 -12.08 5.93 14.24
CA LEU A 284 -13.02 6.54 13.31
C LEU A 284 -13.01 8.07 13.33
N SER A 285 -12.26 8.69 14.23
CA SER A 285 -12.34 10.14 14.51
C SER A 285 -11.62 11.01 13.48
N GLY A 286 -10.90 10.42 12.53
CA GLY A 286 -10.05 11.16 11.59
C GLY A 286 -8.90 11.92 12.27
N GLY A 287 -8.59 11.60 13.54
CA GLY A 287 -7.49 12.20 14.30
C GLY A 287 -7.87 13.42 15.15
N ALA A 288 -9.15 13.78 15.22
CA ALA A 288 -9.64 14.86 16.06
C ALA A 288 -10.87 14.44 16.88
N TYR A 289 -11.16 15.14 17.97
CA TYR A 289 -12.36 14.89 18.77
C TYR A 289 -12.91 16.16 19.42
N THR A 290 -14.23 16.21 19.59
CA THR A 290 -14.94 17.32 20.22
C THR A 290 -15.26 17.02 21.69
N TRP A 291 -15.08 18.00 22.57
CA TRP A 291 -15.27 17.84 24.01
C TRP A 291 -15.78 19.13 24.67
N TRP A 292 -16.40 18.98 25.85
CA TRP A 292 -16.96 20.05 26.66
C TRP A 292 -16.48 19.93 28.11
N ASN A 293 -16.57 21.02 28.87
CA ASN A 293 -16.38 20.96 30.32
C ASN A 293 -17.63 20.32 30.96
N ASN A 294 -17.41 19.43 31.93
CA ASN A 294 -18.51 18.79 32.63
C ASN A 294 -19.23 19.80 33.55
N VAL A 295 -20.48 20.09 33.25
CA VAL A 295 -21.39 20.89 34.07
C VAL A 295 -22.64 20.03 34.33
N ALA A 296 -22.89 19.72 35.60
CA ALA A 296 -23.95 18.80 35.98
C ALA A 296 -25.32 19.27 35.47
N GLY A 297 -26.05 18.36 34.81
CA GLY A 297 -27.39 18.59 34.29
C GLY A 297 -27.46 19.43 33.00
N GLN A 298 -26.32 19.78 32.40
CA GLN A 298 -26.27 20.55 31.16
C GLN A 298 -26.24 19.65 29.92
N ASP A 299 -27.17 19.89 28.99
CA ASP A 299 -27.18 19.22 27.70
C ASP A 299 -26.17 19.89 26.77
N VAL A 300 -25.29 19.10 26.14
CA VAL A 300 -24.15 19.61 25.34
C VAL A 300 -24.33 19.44 23.84
N CYS A 301 -25.02 18.39 23.42
CA CYS A 301 -25.17 18.01 22.02
C CYS A 301 -26.53 17.34 21.80
N LEU A 302 -27.16 17.67 20.67
CA LEU A 302 -28.36 17.03 20.17
C LEU A 302 -28.03 16.40 18.81
N TYR A 303 -28.48 15.16 18.62
CA TYR A 303 -28.42 14.47 17.34
C TYR A 303 -29.83 14.14 16.85
N ARG A 304 -30.19 14.64 15.68
CA ARG A 304 -31.47 14.40 15.01
C ARG A 304 -31.23 13.46 13.84
N PRO A 305 -31.54 12.16 13.95
CA PRO A 305 -31.14 11.17 12.96
C PRO A 305 -31.84 11.32 11.59
N GLY A 306 -32.88 12.16 11.49
CA GLY A 306 -33.56 12.46 10.21
C GLY A 306 -34.30 11.28 9.58
N VAL A 307 -34.45 10.17 10.31
CA VAL A 307 -35.05 8.91 9.83
C VAL A 307 -36.18 8.44 10.73
N ALA A 308 -37.12 7.67 10.16
CA ALA A 308 -38.24 7.06 10.87
C ALA A 308 -38.26 5.54 10.64
N GLY A 309 -38.52 4.75 11.69
CA GLY A 309 -38.48 3.29 11.61
C GLY A 309 -38.10 2.60 12.92
N ARG A 310 -37.78 1.31 12.84
CA ARG A 310 -37.18 0.56 13.95
C ARG A 310 -35.67 0.52 13.75
N PHE A 311 -34.93 0.95 14.77
CA PHE A 311 -33.48 1.02 14.73
C PHE A 311 -32.88 0.26 15.91
N ARG A 312 -31.68 -0.30 15.73
CA ARG A 312 -30.82 -0.73 16.81
C ARG A 312 -29.72 0.32 16.97
N LEU A 313 -29.67 0.96 18.13
CA LEU A 313 -28.66 1.96 18.42
C LEU A 313 -27.44 1.30 19.08
N TRP A 314 -26.25 1.63 18.58
CA TRP A 314 -24.98 1.29 19.21
C TRP A 314 -24.30 2.59 19.61
N ILE A 315 -24.14 2.82 20.91
CA ILE A 315 -23.45 4.00 21.45
C ILE A 315 -22.01 3.58 21.76
N SER A 316 -21.05 4.33 21.24
CA SER A 316 -19.63 4.20 21.56
C SER A 316 -19.15 5.49 22.22
N TRP A 317 -18.20 5.39 23.15
CA TRP A 317 -17.67 6.52 23.89
C TRP A 317 -16.16 6.40 24.10
N GLY A 318 -15.50 7.54 24.18
CA GLY A 318 -14.09 7.63 24.55
C GLY A 318 -13.91 7.49 26.07
N VAL A 319 -12.85 6.80 26.48
CA VAL A 319 -12.41 6.71 27.87
C VAL A 319 -10.94 7.11 27.93
N HIS A 320 -10.58 7.98 28.86
CA HIS A 320 -9.19 8.37 29.06
C HIS A 320 -8.91 8.52 30.54
N GLY A 321 -8.13 7.58 31.09
CA GLY A 321 -7.79 7.47 32.52
C GLY A 321 -6.93 8.61 33.09
N SER A 322 -6.85 9.74 32.38
CA SER A 322 -6.14 10.97 32.75
C SER A 322 -6.71 11.73 33.96
N GLY A 323 -7.86 11.32 34.50
CA GLY A 323 -8.42 11.97 35.67
C GLY A 323 -9.54 12.99 35.38
N VAL A 324 -9.72 13.41 34.12
CA VAL A 324 -10.52 14.61 33.77
C VAL A 324 -11.84 14.31 33.04
N HIS A 325 -12.14 13.05 32.75
CA HIS A 325 -13.39 12.66 32.08
C HIS A 325 -14.58 12.57 33.05
N THR A 326 -15.78 12.84 32.53
CA THR A 326 -17.02 12.73 33.29
C THR A 326 -17.28 11.28 33.70
N ARG A 327 -17.98 11.09 34.83
CA ARG A 327 -18.32 9.76 35.39
C ARG A 327 -19.78 9.38 35.22
N ASP A 328 -20.59 10.31 34.72
CA ASP A 328 -22.05 10.20 34.68
C ASP A 328 -22.64 10.79 33.39
N ALA A 329 -21.94 10.64 32.27
CA ALA A 329 -22.46 11.03 30.96
C ALA A 329 -23.79 10.29 30.70
N ARG A 330 -24.84 11.04 30.37
CA ARG A 330 -26.16 10.49 30.06
C ARG A 330 -26.47 10.67 28.59
N TYR A 331 -26.93 9.60 27.97
CA TYR A 331 -27.49 9.60 26.63
C TYR A 331 -28.99 9.40 26.78
N LEU A 332 -29.77 10.37 26.33
CA LEU A 332 -31.22 10.39 26.48
C LEU A 332 -31.87 10.36 25.08
N LEU A 333 -32.89 9.52 24.92
CA LEU A 333 -33.82 9.60 23.81
C LEU A 333 -34.94 10.56 24.20
N ASP A 334 -34.94 11.72 23.57
CA ASP A 334 -36.05 12.67 23.58
C ASP A 334 -37.08 12.23 22.51
N VAL A 335 -38.33 12.02 22.92
CA VAL A 335 -39.33 11.35 22.07
C VAL A 335 -40.05 12.36 21.18
N ASP A 336 -40.29 13.57 21.67
CA ASP A 336 -40.89 14.65 20.90
C ASP A 336 -39.86 15.63 20.31
N GLY A 337 -38.62 15.59 20.80
CA GLY A 337 -37.52 16.43 20.32
C GLY A 337 -37.57 17.86 20.86
N ASP A 338 -38.43 18.13 21.84
CA ASP A 338 -38.50 19.39 22.58
C ASP A 338 -37.74 19.26 23.92
N LEU A 339 -36.57 19.90 23.98
CA LEU A 339 -35.70 19.87 25.16
C LEU A 339 -36.30 20.57 26.40
N GLN A 340 -37.43 21.29 26.25
CA GLN A 340 -38.16 21.86 27.38
C GLN A 340 -39.01 20.81 28.11
N THR A 341 -39.44 19.76 27.41
CA THR A 341 -40.14 18.62 27.97
C THR A 341 -39.13 17.55 28.36
N ARG A 342 -38.91 17.39 29.68
CA ARG A 342 -37.99 16.35 30.21
C ARG A 342 -38.72 15.07 30.64
N THR A 343 -40.04 15.07 30.64
CA THR A 343 -40.86 13.96 31.14
C THR A 343 -40.98 12.79 30.19
N ASP A 344 -40.70 13.00 28.91
CA ASP A 344 -40.72 12.01 27.83
C ASP A 344 -39.32 11.49 27.48
N GLN A 345 -38.28 12.11 28.04
CA GLN A 345 -36.89 11.67 27.88
C GLN A 345 -36.66 10.30 28.51
N LYS A 346 -36.14 9.37 27.71
CA LYS A 346 -35.80 8.02 28.14
C LYS A 346 -34.28 7.84 28.21
N PRO A 347 -33.72 7.36 29.32
CA PRO A 347 -32.30 7.05 29.36
C PRO A 347 -31.99 5.89 28.40
N LEU A 348 -30.99 6.09 27.56
CA LEU A 348 -30.42 5.06 26.69
C LEU A 348 -29.18 4.45 27.34
N ALA A 349 -28.32 5.31 27.90
CA ALA A 349 -27.11 4.88 28.59
C ALA A 349 -26.69 5.89 29.65
N GLN A 350 -26.14 5.37 30.74
CA GLN A 350 -25.33 6.14 31.69
C GLN A 350 -23.91 5.58 31.69
N VAL A 351 -22.96 6.45 31.35
CA VAL A 351 -21.59 6.06 31.02
C VAL A 351 -20.62 6.76 31.95
N ASP A 352 -19.76 5.95 32.58
CA ASP A 352 -18.54 6.45 33.19
C ASP A 352 -17.49 6.56 32.08
N GLN A 353 -17.08 7.78 31.73
CA GLN A 353 -16.03 8.01 30.72
C GLN A 353 -14.63 8.04 31.36
N TYR A 354 -14.53 7.93 32.68
CA TYR A 354 -13.27 7.80 33.40
C TYR A 354 -12.76 6.36 33.36
N TYR A 355 -13.64 5.40 33.64
CA TYR A 355 -13.34 3.96 33.59
C TYR A 355 -14.03 3.30 32.39
N PRO A 356 -13.53 2.18 31.86
CA PRO A 356 -14.26 1.40 30.87
C PRO A 356 -15.42 0.64 31.52
N ALA A 357 -16.43 1.37 32.02
CA ALA A 357 -17.62 0.86 32.69
C ALA A 357 -18.85 1.70 32.35
N GLY A 358 -20.01 1.06 32.22
CA GLY A 358 -21.28 1.73 31.93
C GLY A 358 -22.45 0.75 31.99
N ILE A 359 -23.65 1.29 32.17
CA ILE A 359 -24.91 0.53 32.13
C ILE A 359 -25.74 1.10 30.97
N ALA A 360 -26.11 0.23 30.03
CA ALA A 360 -27.00 0.56 28.92
C ALA A 360 -28.34 -0.14 29.17
N ASP A 361 -29.42 0.63 29.10
CA ASP A 361 -30.78 0.09 29.15
C ASP A 361 -31.18 -0.30 27.73
N GLY A 362 -31.13 -1.59 27.42
CA GLY A 362 -31.45 -2.09 26.08
C GLY A 362 -32.94 -1.92 25.76
N VAL A 363 -33.26 -1.21 24.67
CA VAL A 363 -34.60 -1.15 24.06
C VAL A 363 -34.52 -1.56 22.60
#